data_AF-A0A7S3J852-F1
#
_entry.id   AF-A0A7S3J852-F1
#
_cell.length_a   1.000
_cell.length_b   1.000
_cell.length_c   1.000
_cell.angle_alpha   90.00
_cell.angle_beta   90.00
_cell.angle_gamma   90.00
#
_symmetry.space_group_name_H-M   'P 1'
#
loop_
_entity.id
_entity.type
_entity.pdbx_description
1 polymer ?
#
loop_
_entity_poly.entity_id
_entity_poly.type
_entity_poly.pdbx_seq_one_letter_code
_entity_poly.pdbx_strand_id
1 'polypeptide(L)'
;RTNATYRSCPSLIHFPGLNTKPFYNTDDYEFCKVLKDSFKDIKEEYLHMHKHYKENDYKMIKDEHSLNEGEWIWYNFIEKGNVMDSFKDYCPKTTNALMQIDSLMTGTPFSYTFFSTMKPGTIINAHYGPSNIRIRCHLPLVVPDDGSAFLRVGGETRLWKE
;
A
#
# COMPACT_ATOMS: atom_id res chain seq x y z
N ARG A 1 -16.86 -22.84 20.83
CA ARG A 1 -15.93 -22.33 19.80
C ARG A 1 -15.63 -20.88 20.16
N THR A 2 -14.42 -20.58 20.62
CA THR A 2 -13.99 -19.21 20.86
C THR A 2 -13.88 -18.52 19.51
N ASN A 3 -14.74 -17.54 19.24
CA ASN A 3 -14.55 -16.65 18.09
C ASN A 3 -13.27 -15.87 18.35
N ALA A 4 -12.15 -16.33 17.81
CA ALA A 4 -10.87 -15.64 17.93
C ALA A 4 -11.01 -14.27 17.27
N THR A 5 -11.23 -13.23 18.08
CA THR A 5 -11.15 -11.85 17.61
C THR A 5 -9.67 -11.54 17.36
N TYR A 6 -9.25 -11.50 16.10
CA TYR A 6 -7.91 -11.06 15.73
C TYR A 6 -7.78 -9.57 16.08
N ARG A 7 -7.01 -9.26 17.12
CA ARG A 7 -6.73 -7.88 17.54
C ARG A 7 -5.44 -7.40 16.89
N SER A 8 -5.40 -6.11 16.54
CA SER A 8 -4.16 -5.49 16.08
C SER A 8 -3.08 -5.60 17.16
N CYS A 9 -1.87 -5.98 16.77
CA CYS A 9 -0.70 -6.08 17.65
C CYS A 9 0.48 -5.37 16.96
N PRO A 10 0.48 -4.02 16.92
CA PRO A 10 1.51 -3.29 16.22
C PRO A 10 2.87 -3.49 16.88
N SER A 11 3.94 -3.56 16.08
CA SER A 11 5.27 -3.88 16.59
C SER A 11 6.00 -2.73 17.30
N LEU A 12 5.60 -1.47 17.06
CA LEU A 12 6.29 -0.30 17.60
C LEU A 12 5.41 0.56 18.51
N ILE A 13 4.28 1.08 18.01
CA ILE A 13 3.41 1.99 18.78
C ILE A 13 1.96 1.53 18.71
N HIS A 14 1.30 1.50 19.87
CA HIS A 14 -0.14 1.28 19.97
C HIS A 14 -0.80 2.49 20.64
N PHE A 15 -1.68 3.19 19.92
CA PHE A 15 -2.51 4.27 20.47
C PHE A 15 -3.86 3.70 20.94
N PRO A 16 -4.15 3.72 22.25
CA PRO A 16 -5.39 3.13 22.78
C PRO A 16 -6.63 3.94 22.38
N GLY A 17 -7.78 3.27 22.31
CA GLY A 17 -9.08 3.92 22.06
C GLY A 17 -9.44 4.12 20.58
N LEU A 18 -8.55 3.78 19.64
CA LEU A 18 -8.89 3.78 18.22
C LEU A 18 -9.76 2.56 17.87
N ASN A 19 -10.83 2.81 17.12
CA ASN A 19 -11.60 1.73 16.49
C ASN A 19 -10.73 1.03 15.45
N THR A 20 -10.68 -0.30 15.53
CA THR A 20 -9.92 -1.12 14.58
C THR A 20 -10.85 -2.10 13.89
N LYS A 21 -10.76 -2.15 12.56
CA LYS A 21 -11.45 -3.13 11.71
C LYS A 21 -10.45 -3.70 10.71
N PRO A 22 -10.58 -4.97 10.28
CA PRO A 22 -9.73 -5.53 9.23
C PRO A 22 -9.83 -4.78 7.92
N PHE A 23 -11.04 -4.35 7.57
CA PHE A 23 -11.33 -3.56 6.37
C PHE A 23 -12.28 -2.42 6.71
N TYR A 24 -12.15 -1.32 5.95
CA TYR A 24 -12.98 -0.13 6.07
C TYR A 24 -13.74 0.11 4.76
N ASN A 25 -14.86 0.84 4.82
CA ASN A 25 -15.61 1.19 3.62
C ASN A 25 -14.91 2.36 2.91
N THR A 26 -14.79 2.30 1.58
CA THR A 26 -14.15 3.38 0.81
C THR A 26 -14.95 4.67 0.83
N ASP A 27 -16.27 4.56 1.01
CA ASP A 27 -17.16 5.73 0.98
C ASP A 27 -17.04 6.59 2.25
N ASP A 28 -16.40 6.07 3.29
CA ASP A 28 -16.09 6.79 4.53
C ASP A 28 -14.89 7.76 4.34
N TYR A 29 -14.20 7.72 3.19
CA TYR A 29 -12.96 8.45 2.96
C TYR A 29 -12.95 9.18 1.61
N GLU A 30 -12.99 10.52 1.65
CA GLU A 30 -13.03 11.36 0.43
C GLU A 30 -11.82 11.13 -0.50
N PHE A 31 -10.64 10.83 0.05
CA PHE A 31 -9.45 10.54 -0.74
C PHE A 31 -9.65 9.34 -1.68
N CYS A 32 -10.54 8.39 -1.35
CA CYS A 32 -10.87 7.29 -2.24
C CYS A 32 -11.53 7.77 -3.53
N LYS A 33 -12.31 8.86 -3.49
CA LYS A 33 -12.90 9.46 -4.69
C LYS A 33 -11.82 10.06 -5.59
N VAL A 34 -10.87 10.81 -5.02
CA VAL A 34 -9.73 11.39 -5.78
C VAL A 34 -8.95 10.30 -6.52
N LEU A 35 -8.65 9.20 -5.83
CA LEU A 35 -7.94 8.05 -6.41
C LEU A 35 -8.74 7.35 -7.51
N LYS A 36 -10.05 7.17 -7.33
CA LYS A 36 -10.94 6.57 -8.35
C LYS A 36 -11.06 7.46 -9.58
N ASP A 37 -11.28 8.77 -9.39
CA ASP A 37 -11.42 9.74 -10.47
C ASP A 37 -10.11 9.85 -11.30
N SER A 38 -8.96 9.67 -10.64
CA SER A 38 -7.63 9.72 -11.27
C SER A 38 -7.12 8.35 -11.75
N PHE A 39 -7.92 7.28 -11.62
CA PHE A 39 -7.49 5.90 -11.83
C PHE A 39 -6.80 5.67 -13.17
N LYS A 40 -7.41 6.16 -14.25
CA LYS A 40 -6.91 5.98 -15.61
C LYS A 40 -5.51 6.57 -15.77
N ASP A 41 -5.31 7.81 -15.33
CA ASP A 41 -4.02 8.49 -15.40
C ASP A 41 -2.97 7.77 -14.55
N ILE A 42 -3.33 7.34 -13.34
CA ILE A 42 -2.43 6.60 -12.44
C ILE A 42 -1.99 5.27 -13.09
N LYS A 43 -2.92 4.52 -13.68
CA LYS A 43 -2.63 3.26 -14.35
C LYS A 43 -1.72 3.46 -15.56
N GLU A 44 -2.00 4.45 -16.39
CA GLU A 44 -1.19 4.77 -17.58
C GLU A 44 0.24 5.17 -17.21
N GLU A 45 0.41 6.05 -16.23
CA GLU A 45 1.73 6.48 -15.75
C GLU A 45 2.50 5.33 -15.09
N TYR A 46 1.82 4.50 -14.28
CA TYR A 46 2.42 3.30 -13.72
C TYR A 46 2.94 2.36 -14.82
N LEU A 47 2.13 2.08 -15.85
CA LEU A 47 2.52 1.18 -16.94
C LEU A 47 3.70 1.72 -17.76
N HIS A 48 3.74 3.05 -17.97
CA HIS A 48 4.87 3.70 -18.62
C HIS A 48 6.13 3.61 -17.73
N MET A 49 6.03 4.05 -16.47
CA MET A 49 7.12 4.01 -15.51
C MET A 49 7.67 2.58 -15.35
N HIS A 50 6.82 1.57 -15.16
CA HIS A 50 7.24 0.18 -14.93
C HIS A 50 8.05 -0.42 -16.10
N LYS A 51 7.88 0.09 -17.33
CA LYS A 51 8.70 -0.32 -18.48
C LYS A 51 10.10 0.28 -18.44
N HIS A 52 10.22 1.52 -17.96
CA HIS A 52 11.43 2.34 -18.08
C HIS A 52 12.28 2.38 -16.80
N TYR A 53 11.64 2.44 -15.63
CA TYR A 53 12.30 2.41 -14.34
C TYR A 53 12.73 0.98 -14.01
N LYS A 54 14.04 0.79 -13.74
CA LYS A 54 14.64 -0.54 -13.51
C LYS A 54 15.09 -0.75 -12.07
N GLU A 55 15.03 0.28 -11.24
CA GLU A 55 15.42 0.17 -9.85
C GLU A 55 14.24 -0.33 -9.01
N ASN A 56 14.56 -0.89 -7.85
CA ASN A 56 13.59 -1.31 -6.85
C ASN A 56 13.86 -0.53 -5.57
N ASP A 57 12.94 0.33 -5.18
CA ASP A 57 13.08 1.13 -3.96
C ASP A 57 12.93 0.27 -2.70
N TYR A 58 12.40 -0.95 -2.85
CA TYR A 58 12.33 -1.92 -1.77
C TYR A 58 13.73 -2.44 -1.45
N LYS A 59 14.34 -1.86 -0.41
CA LYS A 59 15.64 -2.30 0.12
C LYS A 59 15.42 -3.38 1.16
N MET A 60 15.81 -4.61 0.83
CA MET A 60 15.89 -5.69 1.80
C MET A 60 17.00 -5.39 2.81
N ILE A 61 16.66 -5.32 4.09
CA ILE A 61 17.65 -5.28 5.17
C ILE A 61 18.17 -6.70 5.32
N LYS A 62 19.42 -6.93 4.94
CA LYS A 62 20.12 -8.19 5.25
C LYS A 62 20.11 -8.36 6.77
N ASP A 63 19.64 -9.51 7.24
CA ASP A 63 19.52 -9.98 8.64
C ASP A 63 18.13 -9.87 9.30
N GLU A 64 17.13 -9.27 8.64
CA GLU A 64 15.73 -9.45 9.05
C GLU A 64 15.13 -10.67 8.32
N HIS A 65 14.48 -11.57 9.07
CA HIS A 65 13.71 -12.67 8.47
C HIS A 65 12.81 -12.11 7.37
N SER A 66 13.08 -12.47 6.11
CA SER A 66 12.36 -11.91 4.98
C SER A 66 10.87 -12.19 5.16
N LEU A 67 10.09 -11.13 5.37
CA LEU A 67 8.64 -11.25 5.45
C LEU A 67 8.04 -11.65 4.11
N ASN A 68 8.81 -11.68 3.02
CA ASN A 68 8.34 -12.07 1.71
C ASN A 68 9.25 -13.10 1.03
N GLU A 69 8.61 -14.01 0.32
CA GLU A 69 9.19 -14.90 -0.69
C GLU A 69 8.80 -14.38 -2.08
N GLY A 70 9.64 -14.57 -3.10
CA GLY A 70 9.42 -14.08 -4.46
C GLY A 70 9.88 -12.63 -4.68
N GLU A 71 9.41 -12.01 -5.77
CA GLU A 71 9.82 -10.67 -6.21
C GLU A 71 8.74 -9.63 -5.90
N TRP A 72 9.14 -8.61 -5.13
CA TRP A 72 8.29 -7.49 -4.74
C TRP A 72 9.00 -6.17 -5.07
N ILE A 73 8.39 -5.39 -5.96
CA ILE A 73 8.99 -4.17 -6.51
C ILE A 73 8.21 -2.96 -6.00
N TRP A 74 8.93 -1.99 -5.46
CA TRP A 74 8.37 -0.72 -4.98
C TRP A 74 8.89 0.43 -5.82
N TYR A 75 8.02 1.43 -6.01
CA TYR A 75 8.39 2.74 -6.53
C TYR A 75 7.76 3.84 -5.66
N ASN A 76 8.57 4.53 -4.88
CA ASN A 76 8.14 5.39 -3.78
C ASN A 76 7.80 6.81 -4.25
N PHE A 77 6.58 7.25 -3.94
CA PHE A 77 6.22 8.66 -3.92
C PHE A 77 6.53 9.30 -2.57
N ILE A 78 6.19 8.61 -1.47
CA ILE A 78 6.53 9.01 -0.10
C ILE A 78 7.25 7.87 0.60
N GLU A 79 8.42 8.16 1.17
CA GLU A 79 9.17 7.24 2.02
C GLU A 79 9.44 7.87 3.40
N LYS A 80 8.91 7.25 4.46
CA LYS A 80 9.04 7.72 5.85
C LYS A 80 8.64 9.20 6.02
N GLY A 81 7.60 9.61 5.30
CA GLY A 81 7.07 10.98 5.33
C GLY A 81 7.79 11.98 4.42
N ASN A 82 8.86 11.59 3.73
CA ASN A 82 9.55 12.43 2.75
C ASN A 82 9.00 12.17 1.35
N VAL A 83 8.63 13.24 0.65
CA VAL A 83 8.18 13.17 -0.75
C VAL A 83 9.41 13.01 -1.66
N MET A 84 9.36 12.02 -2.54
CA MET A 84 10.41 11.71 -3.50
C MET A 84 10.24 12.55 -4.75
N ASP A 85 11.10 13.57 -4.92
CA ASP A 85 11.03 14.49 -6.05
C ASP A 85 11.12 13.78 -7.41
N SER A 86 11.89 12.71 -7.53
CA SER A 86 12.06 11.92 -8.76
C SER A 86 10.78 11.21 -9.22
N PHE A 87 9.80 11.02 -8.33
CA PHE A 87 8.54 10.35 -8.68
C PHE A 87 7.75 11.15 -9.73
N LYS A 88 7.78 12.49 -9.64
CA LYS A 88 7.04 13.38 -10.54
C LYS A 88 7.58 13.36 -11.97
N ASP A 89 8.83 12.96 -12.16
CA ASP A 89 9.47 12.89 -13.48
C ASP A 89 8.84 11.77 -14.33
N TYR A 90 8.34 10.71 -13.68
CA TYR A 90 7.68 9.59 -14.34
C TYR A 90 6.16 9.66 -14.23
N CYS A 91 5.64 10.19 -13.12
CA CYS A 91 4.22 10.14 -12.78
C CYS A 91 3.66 11.53 -12.35
N PRO A 92 3.71 12.56 -13.22
CA PRO A 92 3.29 13.91 -12.85
C PRO A 92 1.78 14.03 -12.53
N LYS A 93 0.89 13.33 -13.23
CA LYS A 93 -0.55 13.37 -12.96
C LYS A 93 -0.91 12.65 -11.67
N THR A 94 -0.29 11.50 -11.42
CA THR A 94 -0.39 10.76 -10.16
C THR A 94 0.08 11.64 -9.00
N THR A 95 1.19 12.35 -9.18
CA THR A 95 1.69 13.32 -8.19
C THR A 95 0.64 14.37 -7.88
N ASN A 96 0.05 15.00 -8.91
CA ASN A 96 -1.00 16.01 -8.73
C ASN A 96 -2.25 15.46 -8.03
N ALA A 97 -2.64 14.21 -8.30
CA ALA A 97 -3.75 13.55 -7.61
C ALA A 97 -3.44 13.29 -6.13
N LEU A 98 -2.26 12.75 -5.83
CA LEU A 98 -1.83 12.45 -4.46
C LEU A 98 -1.64 13.71 -3.62
N MET A 99 -1.18 14.81 -4.21
CA MET A 99 -1.05 16.10 -3.52
C MET A 99 -2.37 16.74 -3.10
N GLN A 100 -3.51 16.25 -3.59
CA GLN A 100 -4.85 16.66 -3.12
C GLN A 100 -5.29 15.92 -1.85
N ILE A 101 -4.51 14.94 -1.37
CA ILE A 101 -4.85 14.10 -0.23
C ILE A 101 -4.08 14.57 1.01
N ASP A 102 -4.75 15.33 1.88
CA ASP A 102 -4.13 15.85 3.12
C ASP A 102 -3.81 14.75 4.15
N SER A 103 -4.45 13.58 4.05
CA SER A 103 -4.31 12.47 4.99
C SER A 103 -3.13 11.52 4.70
N LEU A 104 -2.17 11.92 3.87
CA LEU A 104 -0.98 11.09 3.57
C LEU A 104 0.05 11.06 4.71
N MET A 105 -0.16 11.81 5.79
CA MET A 105 0.74 11.84 6.97
C MET A 105 2.19 12.21 6.64
N THR A 106 2.41 13.07 5.64
CA THR A 106 3.73 13.61 5.29
C THR A 106 4.40 14.23 6.52
N GLY A 107 5.74 14.16 6.58
CA GLY A 107 6.51 14.57 7.76
C GLY A 107 6.49 13.58 8.94
N THR A 108 5.79 12.44 8.84
CA THR A 108 5.84 11.37 9.85
C THR A 108 6.58 10.12 9.34
N PRO A 109 7.33 9.40 10.19
CA PRO A 109 8.04 8.18 9.77
C PRO A 109 7.09 7.01 9.41
N PHE A 110 5.79 7.16 9.69
CA PHE A 110 4.77 6.16 9.38
C PHE A 110 4.14 6.34 8.00
N SER A 111 4.52 7.37 7.24
CA SER A 111 3.94 7.61 5.92
C SER A 111 4.71 6.91 4.81
N TYR A 112 3.96 6.16 3.99
CA TYR A 112 4.45 5.46 2.81
C TYR A 112 3.37 5.45 1.74
N THR A 113 3.72 5.97 0.56
CA THR A 113 2.88 5.95 -0.63
C THR A 113 3.74 5.54 -1.81
N PHE A 114 3.39 4.46 -2.48
CA PHE A 114 4.23 3.85 -3.50
C PHE A 114 3.42 2.95 -4.42
N PHE A 115 3.92 2.70 -5.62
CA PHE A 115 3.43 1.59 -6.43
C PHE A 115 4.03 0.28 -5.95
N SER A 116 3.19 -0.73 -5.77
CA SER A 116 3.56 -2.05 -5.29
C SER A 116 3.29 -3.09 -6.38
N THR A 117 4.34 -3.71 -6.90
CA THR A 117 4.23 -4.79 -7.91
C THR A 117 4.65 -6.11 -7.30
N MET A 118 3.74 -7.07 -7.25
CA MET A 118 4.05 -8.45 -6.83
C MET A 118 4.11 -9.34 -8.07
N LYS A 119 5.21 -10.06 -8.27
CA LYS A 119 5.31 -11.06 -9.33
C LYS A 119 4.59 -12.35 -8.93
N PRO A 120 4.24 -13.23 -9.89
CA PRO A 120 3.68 -14.54 -9.58
C PRO A 120 4.58 -15.33 -8.62
N GLY A 121 3.97 -16.01 -7.66
CA GLY A 121 4.69 -16.76 -6.62
C GLY A 121 5.17 -15.93 -5.44
N THR A 122 4.96 -14.60 -5.44
CA THR A 122 5.33 -13.77 -4.29
C THR A 122 4.34 -13.95 -3.14
N ILE A 123 4.86 -14.32 -1.96
CA ILE A 123 4.08 -14.49 -0.73
C ILE A 123 4.62 -13.52 0.31
N ILE A 124 3.74 -12.75 0.95
CA ILE A 124 4.09 -11.95 2.13
C ILE A 124 3.54 -12.67 3.36
N ASN A 125 4.43 -13.10 4.24
CA ASN A 125 4.14 -13.75 5.52
C ASN A 125 3.22 -12.90 6.39
N ALA A 126 2.44 -13.57 7.24
CA ALA A 126 1.56 -12.90 8.18
C ALA A 126 2.36 -11.99 9.13
N HIS A 127 2.00 -10.72 9.17
CA HIS A 127 2.70 -9.71 9.96
C HIS A 127 1.72 -8.63 10.44
N TYR A 128 2.17 -7.81 11.38
CA TYR A 128 1.50 -6.60 11.80
C TYR A 128 2.29 -5.38 11.33
N GLY A 129 1.60 -4.28 11.07
CA GLY A 129 2.25 -2.99 10.83
C GLY A 129 2.91 -2.44 12.10
N PRO A 130 3.76 -1.41 11.97
CA PRO A 130 4.46 -0.82 13.12
C PRO A 130 3.55 -0.02 14.06
N SER A 131 2.38 0.43 13.58
CA SER A 131 1.47 1.25 14.37
C SER A 131 0.02 1.07 13.94
N ASN A 132 -0.91 1.29 14.89
CA ASN A 132 -2.36 1.27 14.65
C ASN A 132 -2.94 2.67 14.31
N ILE A 133 -2.11 3.70 14.19
CA ILE A 133 -2.56 5.09 13.94
C ILE A 133 -2.90 5.40 12.48
N ARG A 134 -2.67 4.45 11.56
CA ARG A 134 -2.93 4.63 10.13
C ARG A 134 -3.74 3.49 9.57
N ILE A 135 -4.50 3.82 8.53
CA ILE A 135 -5.10 2.86 7.62
C ILE A 135 -4.26 2.79 6.34
N ARG A 136 -4.29 1.65 5.64
CA ARG A 136 -3.65 1.47 4.34
C ARG A 136 -4.71 1.36 3.26
N CYS A 137 -4.63 2.21 2.25
CA CYS A 137 -5.44 2.12 1.05
C CYS A 137 -4.66 1.37 -0.04
N HIS A 138 -5.32 0.46 -0.76
CA HIS A 138 -4.80 -0.18 -1.97
C HIS A 138 -5.70 0.22 -3.15
N LEU A 139 -5.14 0.87 -4.16
CA LEU A 139 -5.78 1.12 -5.45
C LEU A 139 -5.24 0.09 -6.46
N PRO A 140 -6.01 -0.93 -6.88
CA PRO A 140 -5.49 -1.99 -7.73
C PRO A 140 -5.43 -1.55 -9.18
N LEU A 141 -4.23 -1.51 -9.77
CA LEU A 141 -4.05 -0.99 -11.14
C LEU A 141 -4.08 -2.06 -12.22
N VAL A 142 -3.47 -3.21 -11.94
CA VAL A 142 -3.39 -4.36 -12.85
C VAL A 142 -3.60 -5.61 -11.99
N VAL A 143 -4.73 -6.30 -12.18
CA VAL A 143 -5.10 -7.47 -11.37
C VAL A 143 -5.28 -8.70 -12.28
N PRO A 144 -4.64 -9.85 -11.97
CA PRO A 144 -4.90 -11.10 -12.68
C PRO A 144 -6.35 -11.59 -12.51
N ASP A 145 -6.95 -12.08 -13.60
CA ASP A 145 -8.35 -12.56 -13.61
C ASP A 145 -8.54 -13.94 -12.98
N ASP A 146 -7.46 -14.67 -12.69
CA ASP A 146 -7.48 -16.05 -12.17
C ASP A 146 -7.73 -16.13 -10.65
N GLY A 147 -7.89 -14.98 -9.99
CA GLY A 147 -8.10 -14.90 -8.54
C GLY A 147 -6.87 -15.24 -7.71
N SER A 148 -5.68 -15.31 -8.31
CA SER A 148 -4.42 -15.62 -7.62
C SER A 148 -3.93 -14.48 -6.69
N ALA A 149 -4.40 -13.25 -6.91
CA ALA A 149 -4.04 -12.08 -6.11
C ALA A 149 -5.09 -11.79 -5.03
N PHE A 150 -4.74 -12.05 -3.77
CA PHE A 150 -5.60 -11.80 -2.62
C PHE A 150 -4.85 -11.25 -1.40
N LEU A 151 -5.59 -10.61 -0.50
CA LEU A 151 -5.12 -10.13 0.80
C LEU A 151 -5.99 -10.71 1.91
N ARG A 152 -5.36 -11.22 2.97
CA ARG A 152 -6.04 -11.69 4.18
C ARG A 152 -5.72 -10.80 5.37
N VAL A 153 -6.73 -10.18 5.98
CA VAL A 153 -6.59 -9.32 7.17
C VAL A 153 -7.59 -9.78 8.23
N GLY A 154 -7.12 -10.01 9.46
CA GLY A 154 -8.00 -10.37 10.58
C GLY A 154 -8.85 -11.64 10.35
N GLY A 155 -8.39 -12.56 9.49
CA GLY A 155 -9.12 -13.77 9.11
C GLY A 155 -10.06 -13.62 7.91
N GLU A 156 -10.28 -12.40 7.41
CA GLU A 156 -11.09 -12.13 6.22
C GLU A 156 -10.19 -11.99 4.98
N THR A 157 -10.51 -12.74 3.92
CA THR A 157 -9.79 -12.70 2.64
C THR A 157 -10.58 -11.87 1.63
N ARG A 158 -9.91 -10.97 0.92
CA ARG A 158 -10.46 -10.19 -0.20
C ARG A 158 -9.57 -10.27 -1.42
N LEU A 159 -10.17 -10.29 -2.59
CA LEU A 159 -9.48 -10.11 -3.86
C LEU A 159 -9.46 -8.63 -4.22
N TRP A 160 -8.43 -8.22 -4.94
CA TRP A 160 -8.42 -6.90 -5.56
C TRP A 160 -9.28 -6.89 -6.83
N LYS A 161 -9.75 -5.70 -7.20
CA LYS A 161 -10.44 -5.44 -8.46
C LYS A 161 -10.02 -4.05 -8.93
N GLU A 162 -9.78 -3.94 -10.24
CA GLU A 162 -9.57 -2.65 -10.92
C GLU A 162 -10.80 -1.75 -10.81
#